data_AF-A0A4V2Y985-F1
#
_entry.id   AF-A0A4V2Y985-F1
#
_cell.length_a   1.000
_cell.length_b   1.000
_cell.length_c   1.000
_cell.angle_alpha   90.00
_cell.angle_beta   90.00
_cell.angle_gamma   90.00
#
_symmetry.space_group_name_H-M   'P 1'
#
loop_
_entity.id
_entity.type
_entity.pdbx_description
1 polymer ?
#
loop_
_entity_poly.entity_id
_entity_poly.type
_entity_poly.pdbx_seq_one_letter_code
_entity_poly.pdbx_strand_id
1 'polypeptide(L)'
;DRPYFSGKHRVHGMNVQVIASPDGTILWTSGALPGKTHDLSAARIWGILRALEEAGIIALADKAYQGAEGPVLTPYKGKDKPESQKQANRSHARLRGPGERANAQLKSWKILRKLRCS
;
A
#
# COMPACT_ATOMS: atom_id res chain seq x y z
N ASP A 1 -13.49 23.36 4.55
CA ASP A 1 -12.92 22.00 4.54
C ASP A 1 -11.78 21.84 3.55
N ARG A 2 -10.66 21.20 3.96
CA ARG A 2 -9.55 20.83 3.05
C ARG A 2 -9.38 19.31 3.05
N PRO A 3 -10.18 18.56 2.26
CA PRO A 3 -10.18 17.10 2.30
C PRO A 3 -8.83 16.48 1.90
N TYR A 4 -8.02 17.16 1.09
CA TYR A 4 -6.75 16.65 0.54
C TYR A 4 -5.49 17.05 1.31
N PHE A 5 -5.61 17.84 2.38
CA PHE A 5 -4.46 18.39 3.10
C PHE A 5 -3.79 17.32 3.99
N SER A 6 -2.56 16.95 3.67
CA SER A 6 -1.71 16.12 4.54
C SER A 6 -0.85 17.03 5.41
N GLY A 7 -1.13 17.09 6.73
CA GLY A 7 -0.37 17.94 7.66
C GLY A 7 1.13 17.62 7.75
N LYS A 8 1.52 16.38 7.43
CA LYS A 8 2.92 15.92 7.41
C LYS A 8 3.74 16.49 6.26
N HIS A 9 3.10 16.73 5.11
CA HIS A 9 3.77 17.18 3.89
C HIS A 9 3.33 18.58 3.45
N ARG A 10 2.33 19.18 4.12
CA ARG A 10 1.74 20.50 3.81
C ARG A 10 1.34 20.68 2.34
N VAL A 11 1.02 19.58 1.65
CA VAL A 11 0.58 19.57 0.24
C VAL A 11 -0.69 18.73 0.08
N HIS A 12 -1.42 18.97 -1.00
CA HIS A 12 -2.56 18.14 -1.40
C HIS A 12 -2.03 16.82 -1.98
N GLY A 13 -2.25 15.73 -1.23
CA GLY A 13 -1.80 14.39 -1.61
C GLY A 13 -2.97 13.54 -2.09
N MET A 14 -2.68 12.53 -2.90
CA MET A 14 -3.63 11.48 -3.25
C MET A 14 -3.11 10.13 -2.77
N ASN A 15 -4.03 9.29 -2.32
CA ASN A 15 -3.77 7.90 -1.99
C ASN A 15 -4.37 7.01 -3.08
N VAL A 16 -3.51 6.27 -3.79
CA VAL A 16 -3.88 5.29 -4.82
C VAL A 16 -3.32 3.95 -4.37
N GLN A 17 -4.18 2.94 -4.32
CA GLN A 17 -3.79 1.58 -4.01
C GLN A 17 -3.41 0.83 -5.27
N VAL A 18 -2.43 -0.06 -5.13
CA VAL A 18 -1.84 -0.80 -6.25
C VAL A 18 -1.69 -2.25 -5.83
N ILE A 19 -2.11 -3.16 -6.71
CA ILE A 19 -1.84 -4.59 -6.60
C ILE A 19 -0.85 -4.93 -7.72
N ALA A 20 0.26 -5.56 -7.34
CA ALA A 20 1.27 -6.01 -8.27
C ALA A 20 1.50 -7.52 -8.12
N SER A 21 1.82 -8.20 -9.21
CA SER A 21 2.28 -9.58 -9.20
C SER A 21 3.66 -9.71 -8.56
N PRO A 22 4.10 -10.94 -8.21
CA PRO A 22 5.41 -11.17 -7.59
C PRO A 22 6.61 -10.68 -8.41
N ASP A 23 6.49 -10.55 -9.72
CA ASP A 23 7.53 -10.00 -10.61
C ASP A 23 7.53 -8.46 -10.69
N GLY A 24 6.50 -7.81 -10.14
CA GLY A 24 6.33 -6.35 -10.11
C GLY A 24 5.42 -5.78 -11.20
N THR A 25 4.77 -6.63 -12.01
CA THR A 25 3.76 -6.15 -12.98
C THR A 25 2.55 -5.57 -12.23
N ILE A 26 2.10 -4.38 -12.61
CA ILE A 26 0.89 -3.76 -12.04
C ILE A 26 -0.32 -4.52 -12.58
N LEU A 27 -1.07 -5.18 -11.68
CA LEU A 27 -2.29 -5.92 -12.03
C LEU A 27 -3.53 -5.03 -11.91
N TRP A 28 -3.52 -4.11 -10.94
CA TRP A 28 -4.66 -3.26 -10.66
C TRP A 28 -4.26 -1.98 -9.91
N THR A 29 -4.98 -0.89 -10.17
CA THR A 29 -4.88 0.36 -9.42
C THR A 29 -6.25 0.88 -9.03
N SER A 30 -6.38 1.41 -7.82
CA SER A 30 -7.61 2.06 -7.37
C SER A 30 -7.82 3.44 -8.00
N GLY A 31 -9.03 3.98 -7.83
CA GLY A 31 -9.23 5.44 -7.93
C GLY A 31 -8.47 6.18 -6.82
N ALA A 32 -8.32 7.50 -6.98
CA ALA A 32 -7.63 8.34 -6.00
C ALA A 32 -8.54 8.67 -4.81
N LEU A 33 -8.02 8.45 -3.61
CA LEU A 33 -8.60 8.96 -2.36
C LEU A 33 -7.77 10.15 -1.85
N PRO A 34 -8.30 10.96 -0.92
CA PRO A 34 -7.50 11.98 -0.28
C PRO A 34 -6.24 11.40 0.39
N GLY A 35 -5.10 12.07 0.26
CA GLY A 35 -3.81 11.58 0.77
C GLY A 35 -3.72 11.46 2.30
N LYS A 36 -4.71 11.99 3.03
CA LYS A 36 -4.87 11.79 4.48
C LYS A 36 -5.54 10.46 4.83
N THR A 37 -6.17 9.80 3.86
CA THR A 37 -6.85 8.52 4.08
C THR A 37 -5.79 7.46 4.39
N HIS A 38 -5.93 6.83 5.55
CA HIS A 38 -5.06 5.74 5.98
C HIS A 38 -5.16 4.56 5.01
N ASP A 39 -4.03 3.89 4.72
CA ASP A 39 -3.98 2.83 3.69
C ASP A 39 -4.94 1.68 3.98
N LEU A 40 -5.05 1.25 5.24
CA LEU A 40 -6.04 0.24 5.62
C LEU A 40 -7.49 0.70 5.37
N SER A 41 -7.78 1.99 5.58
CA SER A 41 -9.12 2.54 5.29
C SER A 41 -9.36 2.57 3.79
N ALA A 42 -8.38 2.98 3.00
CA ALA A 42 -8.45 2.95 1.54
C ALA A 42 -8.66 1.52 1.02
N ALA A 43 -7.95 0.54 1.57
CA ALA A 43 -8.09 -0.87 1.20
C ALA A 43 -9.49 -1.42 1.52
N ARG A 44 -10.09 -1.00 2.64
CA ARG A 44 -11.48 -1.33 3.00
C ARG A 44 -12.48 -0.66 2.06
N ILE A 45 -12.31 0.63 1.78
CA ILE A 45 -13.18 1.40 0.85
C ILE A 45 -13.21 0.74 -0.53
N TRP A 46 -12.04 0.34 -1.04
CA TRP A 46 -11.92 -0.31 -2.35
C TRP A 46 -12.20 -1.82 -2.33
N GLY A 47 -12.56 -2.41 -1.17
CA GLY A 47 -12.88 -3.82 -1.06
C GLY A 47 -11.70 -4.78 -1.32
N ILE A 48 -10.45 -4.29 -1.24
CA ILE A 48 -9.25 -5.06 -1.60
C ILE A 48 -9.12 -6.31 -0.73
N LEU A 49 -9.33 -6.19 0.58
CA LEU A 49 -9.19 -7.33 1.50
C LEU A 49 -10.18 -8.45 1.17
N ARG A 50 -11.44 -8.07 0.88
CA ARG A 50 -12.50 -9.00 0.49
C ARG A 50 -12.19 -9.66 -0.85
N ALA A 51 -11.74 -8.88 -1.84
CA ALA A 51 -11.41 -9.42 -3.16
C ALA A 51 -10.23 -10.42 -3.09
N LEU A 52 -9.22 -10.14 -2.27
CA LEU A 52 -8.12 -11.08 -2.05
C LEU A 52 -8.59 -12.36 -1.36
N GLU A 53 -9.53 -12.25 -0.41
CA GLU A 53 -10.10 -13.39 0.30
C GLU A 53 -10.95 -14.28 -0.62
N GLU A 54 -11.85 -13.67 -1.40
CA GLU A 54 -12.66 -14.37 -2.40
C GLU A 54 -11.80 -15.06 -3.46
N ALA A 55 -10.63 -14.48 -3.79
CA ALA A 55 -9.68 -15.08 -4.71
C ALA A 55 -8.74 -16.13 -4.07
N GLY A 56 -8.73 -16.28 -2.75
CA GLY A 56 -7.80 -17.16 -2.03
C GLY A 56 -6.33 -16.72 -2.14
N ILE A 57 -6.07 -15.42 -2.34
CA ILE A 57 -4.73 -14.87 -2.57
C ILE A 57 -4.22 -14.18 -1.31
N ILE A 58 -3.02 -14.55 -0.88
CA ILE A 58 -2.31 -13.84 0.20
C ILE A 58 -1.44 -12.74 -0.40
N ALA A 59 -1.63 -11.50 0.06
CA ALA A 59 -0.85 -10.34 -0.38
C ALA A 59 0.18 -9.90 0.68
N LEU A 60 1.34 -9.41 0.24
CA LEU A 60 2.34 -8.78 1.10
C LEU A 60 2.16 -7.26 1.12
N ALA A 61 1.75 -6.70 2.25
CA ALA A 61 1.53 -5.26 2.39
C ALA A 61 2.50 -4.59 3.36
N ASP A 62 2.57 -3.26 3.30
CA ASP A 62 3.41 -2.51 4.23
C ASP A 62 2.79 -2.47 5.64
N LYS A 63 3.50 -1.79 6.53
CA LYS A 63 3.11 -1.66 7.93
C LYS A 63 1.82 -0.84 8.13
N ALA A 64 1.43 0.05 7.21
CA ALA A 64 0.19 0.82 7.30
C ALA A 64 -1.06 -0.06 7.12
N TYR A 65 -0.89 -1.30 6.67
CA TYR A 65 -1.94 -2.32 6.61
C TYR A 65 -2.05 -3.18 7.87
N GLN A 66 -1.27 -2.89 8.92
CA GLN A 66 -1.41 -3.60 10.19
C GLN A 66 -2.82 -3.46 10.76
N GLY A 67 -3.39 -4.58 11.22
CA GLY A 67 -4.79 -4.65 11.63
C GLY A 67 -5.76 -4.96 10.50
N ALA A 68 -5.27 -5.31 9.30
CA ALA A 68 -6.10 -5.96 8.29
C ALA A 68 -6.54 -7.34 8.79
N GLU A 69 -7.85 -7.52 8.96
CA GLU A 69 -8.50 -8.81 9.24
C GLU A 69 -8.76 -9.54 7.92
N GLY A 70 -7.71 -9.76 7.13
CA GLY A 70 -7.83 -10.36 5.80
C GLY A 70 -6.53 -11.04 5.37
N PRO A 71 -6.45 -11.57 4.13
CA PRO A 71 -5.31 -12.36 3.64
C PRO A 71 -4.11 -11.46 3.28
N VAL A 72 -3.66 -10.65 4.23
CA VAL A 72 -2.57 -9.70 4.07
C VAL A 72 -1.52 -9.92 5.14
N LEU A 73 -0.29 -10.18 4.70
CA LEU A 73 0.86 -10.30 5.59
C LEU A 73 1.60 -8.96 5.68
N THR A 74 1.79 -8.50 6.90
CA THR A 74 2.53 -7.27 7.23
C THR A 74 3.75 -7.60 8.08
N PRO A 75 4.81 -6.78 8.06
CA PRO A 75 6.02 -7.06 8.83
C PRO A 75 5.76 -6.96 10.35
N TYR A 76 6.50 -7.72 11.15
CA TYR A 76 6.42 -7.68 12.61
C TYR A 76 6.83 -6.29 13.17
N LYS A 77 6.06 -5.77 14.13
CA LYS A 77 6.29 -4.48 14.83
C LYS A 77 7.05 -4.69 16.14
N GLY A 78 7.80 -3.67 16.56
CA GLY A 78 8.46 -3.63 17.87
C GLY A 78 9.95 -3.32 17.77
N LYS A 79 10.52 -2.87 18.89
CA LYS A 79 11.97 -2.85 19.11
C LYS A 79 12.40 -4.22 19.67
N ASP A 80 13.70 -4.53 19.58
CA ASP A 80 14.30 -5.74 20.20
C ASP A 80 13.66 -7.07 19.79
N LYS A 81 13.25 -7.15 18.52
CA LYS A 81 12.65 -8.35 17.95
C LYS A 81 13.63 -9.54 17.96
N PRO A 82 13.13 -10.76 18.24
CA PRO A 82 13.91 -11.99 18.05
C PRO A 82 14.49 -12.08 16.64
N GLU A 83 15.61 -12.79 16.48
CA GLU A 83 16.28 -12.89 15.18
C GLU A 83 15.40 -13.54 14.10
N SER A 84 14.53 -14.48 14.49
CA SER A 84 13.53 -15.08 13.58
C SER A 84 12.58 -14.04 12.97
N GLN A 85 12.07 -13.10 13.76
CA GLN A 85 11.20 -12.02 13.26
C GLN A 85 11.97 -11.00 12.43
N LYS A 86 13.24 -10.75 12.75
CA LYS A 86 14.12 -9.92 11.90
C LYS A 86 14.35 -10.58 10.55
N GLN A 87 14.61 -11.88 10.51
CA GLN A 87 14.73 -12.66 9.28
C GLN A 87 13.45 -12.63 8.46
N ALA A 88 12.29 -12.89 9.09
CA ALA A 88 10.99 -12.81 8.43
C ALA A 88 10.73 -11.42 7.81
N ASN A 89 11.06 -10.34 8.53
CA ASN A 89 10.93 -8.98 8.00
C ASN A 89 11.89 -8.71 6.83
N ARG A 90 13.12 -9.25 6.84
CA ARG A 90 14.05 -9.13 5.71
C ARG A 90 13.52 -9.85 4.47
N SER A 91 13.01 -11.07 4.63
CA SER A 91 12.37 -11.83 3.55
C SER A 91 11.14 -11.12 3.02
N HIS A 92 10.28 -10.63 3.91
CA HIS A 92 9.08 -9.84 3.55
C HIS A 92 9.45 -8.59 2.74
N ALA A 93 10.45 -7.81 3.17
CA ALA A 93 10.92 -6.65 2.44
C ALA A 93 11.49 -7.02 1.06
N ARG A 94 12.26 -8.10 0.96
CA ARG A 94 12.80 -8.59 -0.33
C ARG A 94 11.70 -8.96 -1.31
N LEU A 95 10.67 -9.67 -0.85
CA LEU A 95 9.53 -10.09 -1.67
C LEU A 95 8.63 -8.91 -2.08
N ARG A 96 8.62 -7.82 -1.32
CA ARG A 96 7.89 -6.58 -1.67
C ARG A 96 8.64 -5.65 -2.62
N GLY A 97 9.95 -5.80 -2.75
CA GLY A 97 10.78 -4.97 -3.63
C GLY A 97 10.22 -4.79 -5.06
N PRO A 98 9.72 -5.84 -5.73
CA PRO A 98 9.06 -5.71 -7.03
C PRO A 98 7.80 -4.82 -7.02
N GLY A 99 6.91 -5.01 -6.05
CA GLY A 99 5.71 -4.16 -5.90
C GLY A 99 6.05 -2.71 -5.55
N GLU A 100 7.11 -2.48 -4.78
CA GLU A 100 7.61 -1.12 -4.51
C GLU A 100 8.15 -0.43 -5.78
N ARG A 101 8.82 -1.18 -6.67
CA ARG A 101 9.22 -0.66 -7.99
C ARG A 101 8.01 -0.33 -8.86
N ALA A 102 6.97 -1.16 -8.83
CA ALA A 102 5.71 -0.89 -9.53
C ALA A 102 5.10 0.45 -9.08
N ASN A 103 5.06 0.70 -7.77
CA ASN A 103 4.64 1.97 -7.20
C ASN A 103 5.54 3.15 -7.60
N ALA A 104 6.86 2.95 -7.65
CA ALA A 104 7.79 3.97 -8.11
C ALA A 104 7.59 4.32 -9.59
N GLN A 105 7.36 3.32 -10.44
CA GLN A 105 7.05 3.51 -11.85
C GLN A 105 5.73 4.28 -12.01
N LEU A 106 4.69 3.90 -11.27
CA LEU A 106 3.40 4.60 -11.30
C LEU A 106 3.57 6.09 -10.96
N LYS A 107 4.35 6.43 -9.92
CA LYS A 107 4.64 7.82 -9.54
C LYS A 107 5.36 8.63 -10.62
N SER A 108 6.04 7.98 -11.56
CA SER A 108 6.70 8.65 -12.69
C SER A 108 5.73 9.07 -13.79
N TRP A 109 4.52 8.49 -13.83
CA TRP A 109 3.56 8.72 -14.91
C TRP A 109 3.04 10.17 -14.87
N LYS A 110 3.29 10.90 -15.95
CA LYS A 110 2.94 12.33 -16.07
C LYS A 110 1.44 12.58 -15.94
N ILE A 111 0.60 11.61 -16.32
CA ILE A 111 -0.87 11.73 -16.22
C ILE A 111 -1.31 11.91 -14.76
N LEU A 112 -0.64 11.28 -13.79
CA LEU A 112 -0.98 11.42 -12.37
C LEU A 112 -0.62 12.80 -11.81
N ARG A 113 0.26 13.56 -12.47
CA ARG A 113 0.52 14.96 -12.09
C ARG A 113 -0.66 15.87 -12.39
N LYS A 114 -1.48 15.53 -13.39
CA LYS A 114 -2.70 16.27 -13.74
C LYS A 114 -3.85 16.01 -12.78
N LEU A 115 -3.80 14.90 -12.04
CA LEU A 115 -4.81 14.55 -11.04
C LEU A 115 -4.57 15.26 -9.71
N ARG A 116 -3.49 16.04 -9.51
CA ARG A 116 -3.30 16.81 -8.28
C ARG A 116 -4.44 17.82 -8.13
N CYS A 117 -5.31 17.61 -7.14
CA CYS A 117 -6.25 18.63 -6.71
C CYS A 117 -5.44 19.80 -6.11
N SER A 118 -5.54 20.96 -6.77
CA SER A 118 -5.10 22.27 -6.26
C SER A 118 -5.87 22.66 -5.01
#